data_AF-A0A091B3T5-F1
#
_entry.id   AF-A0A091B3T5-F1
#
_cell.length_a   1.000
_cell.length_b   1.000
_cell.length_c   1.000
_cell.angle_alpha   90.00
_cell.angle_beta   90.00
_cell.angle_gamma   90.00
#
_symmetry.space_group_name_H-M   'P 1'
#
loop_
_entity.id
_entity.type
_entity.pdbx_description
1 polymer ?
#
loop_
_entity_poly.entity_id
_entity_poly.type
_entity_poly.pdbx_seq_one_letter_code
_entity_poly.pdbx_strand_id
1 'polypeptide(L)'
;MYFAQRLLLATLAVLSLFVALFGLFRFLIEVGESPMHYVVQDVGVFAAGALGFALCWRRGRKLRADHEAALEKARQFSGHSLEARARLGMQVLALVFIGVAAAASTWLFLLRTSDWVLGLCAAFLAVLFVLMLPMVASYFRDGRATLRLDGRGLRHAWYGEVPWTAVHGLFHQQQKIKQSTIHTLVLGVSDPGRYHARLPWFVRVLRGLWTPPRGRYGKIEIPLNALDRDPVLVFNAATMLRGRVLPAPVPGWYPGMDDESIAVSQELAYLADNPDRLPPEEILQRMQAVEPRMQALAARLGPRR
;
A
#
# COMPACT_ATOMS: atom_id res chain seq x y z
N MET A 1 -2.89 2.49 -2.82
CA MET A 1 -3.80 2.43 -1.65
C MET A 1 -4.86 3.55 -1.60
N TYR A 2 -4.64 4.75 -2.15
CA TYR A 2 -5.77 5.67 -2.45
C TYR A 2 -6.74 5.09 -3.48
N PHE A 3 -6.28 4.24 -4.43
CA PHE A 3 -7.19 3.47 -5.27
C PHE A 3 -7.98 2.46 -4.45
N ALA A 4 -7.37 1.65 -3.56
CA ALA A 4 -8.12 0.76 -2.68
C ALA A 4 -9.07 1.53 -1.74
N GLN A 5 -8.68 2.70 -1.23
CA GLN A 5 -9.50 3.53 -0.36
C GLN A 5 -10.61 4.29 -1.10
N ARG A 6 -10.37 4.71 -2.36
CA ARG A 6 -11.39 5.29 -3.23
C ARG A 6 -12.27 4.25 -3.88
N LEU A 7 -11.74 3.07 -4.19
CA LEU A 7 -12.48 1.90 -4.63
C LEU A 7 -13.34 1.42 -3.49
N LEU A 8 -12.85 1.42 -2.26
CA LEU A 8 -13.60 1.12 -1.04
C LEU A 8 -14.61 2.22 -0.70
N LEU A 9 -14.28 3.51 -0.83
CA LEU A 9 -15.25 4.60 -0.72
C LEU A 9 -16.28 4.55 -1.84
N ALA A 10 -15.89 4.20 -3.06
CA ALA A 10 -16.79 4.09 -4.20
C ALA A 10 -17.63 2.82 -4.10
N THR A 11 -17.09 1.70 -3.64
CA THR A 11 -17.88 0.47 -3.39
C THR A 11 -18.78 0.66 -2.19
N LEU A 12 -18.34 1.32 -1.11
CA LEU A 12 -19.22 1.67 0.01
C LEU A 12 -20.28 2.69 -0.41
N ALA A 13 -19.94 3.69 -1.23
CA ALA A 13 -20.90 4.65 -1.75
C ALA A 13 -21.88 4.00 -2.74
N VAL A 14 -21.40 3.12 -3.62
CA VAL A 14 -22.22 2.34 -4.54
C VAL A 14 -23.07 1.34 -3.77
N LEU A 15 -22.56 0.63 -2.76
CA LEU A 15 -23.35 -0.24 -1.90
C LEU A 15 -24.39 0.58 -1.13
N SER A 16 -24.02 1.73 -0.55
CA SER A 16 -24.95 2.58 0.19
C SER A 16 -26.03 3.15 -0.74
N LEU A 17 -25.65 3.53 -1.97
CA LEU A 17 -26.58 3.98 -2.99
C LEU A 17 -27.47 2.82 -3.49
N PHE A 18 -26.92 1.63 -3.63
CA PHE A 18 -27.65 0.44 -4.06
C PHE A 18 -28.63 0.00 -2.98
N VAL A 19 -28.23 0.06 -1.71
CA VAL A 19 -29.08 -0.17 -0.54
C VAL A 19 -30.18 0.90 -0.45
N ALA A 20 -29.86 2.17 -0.71
CA ALA A 20 -30.84 3.26 -0.74
C ALA A 20 -31.83 3.11 -1.91
N LEU A 21 -31.34 2.77 -3.12
CA LEU A 21 -32.16 2.53 -4.30
C LEU A 21 -33.00 1.26 -4.15
N PHE A 22 -32.47 0.21 -3.52
CA PHE A 22 -33.19 -1.01 -3.23
C PHE A 22 -34.32 -0.77 -2.22
N GLY A 23 -34.04 -0.01 -1.14
CA GLY A 23 -35.08 0.43 -0.21
C GLY A 23 -36.15 1.30 -0.90
N LEU A 24 -35.75 2.23 -1.76
CA LEU A 24 -36.67 3.06 -2.53
C LEU A 24 -37.52 2.23 -3.53
N PHE A 25 -36.91 1.28 -4.22
CA PHE A 25 -37.57 0.43 -5.21
C PHE A 25 -38.53 -0.56 -4.55
N ARG A 26 -38.12 -1.16 -3.42
CA ARG A 26 -38.98 -2.02 -2.60
C ARG A 26 -40.15 -1.21 -2.05
N PHE A 27 -39.89 -0.01 -1.51
CA PHE A 27 -40.93 0.92 -1.08
C PHE A 27 -41.90 1.22 -2.23
N LEU A 28 -41.43 1.58 -3.43
CA LEU A 28 -42.25 1.91 -4.59
C LEU A 28 -43.11 0.74 -5.11
N ILE A 29 -42.63 -0.50 -5.02
CA ILE A 29 -43.36 -1.70 -5.47
C ILE A 29 -44.38 -2.19 -4.43
N GLU A 30 -44.05 -2.06 -3.13
CA GLU A 30 -44.89 -2.57 -2.04
C GLU A 30 -45.88 -1.52 -1.48
N VAL A 31 -46.01 -0.33 -2.09
CA VAL A 31 -46.99 0.72 -1.69
C VAL A 31 -48.45 0.21 -1.69
N GLY A 32 -48.75 -0.93 -2.31
CA GLY A 32 -50.11 -1.48 -2.40
C GLY A 32 -50.64 -2.21 -1.16
N GLU A 33 -49.79 -2.79 -0.31
CA GLU A 33 -50.22 -3.65 0.81
C GLU A 33 -49.38 -3.36 2.06
N SER A 34 -49.75 -2.37 2.87
CA SER A 34 -48.95 -2.03 4.05
C SER A 34 -49.08 -3.09 5.15
N PRO A 35 -47.97 -3.46 5.78
CA PRO A 35 -47.88 -3.23 7.21
C PRO A 35 -46.76 -2.24 7.52
N MET A 36 -47.04 -1.29 8.41
CA MET A 36 -46.15 -0.21 8.90
C MET A 36 -44.72 -0.65 9.23
N HIS A 37 -44.50 -1.93 9.51
CA HIS A 37 -43.19 -2.52 9.77
C HIS A 37 -42.21 -2.40 8.58
N TYR A 38 -42.69 -2.46 7.32
CA TYR A 38 -41.83 -2.32 6.14
C TYR A 38 -41.40 -0.88 5.90
N VAL A 39 -42.29 0.10 6.11
CA VAL A 39 -41.98 1.53 5.94
C VAL A 39 -40.90 1.97 6.91
N VAL A 40 -40.98 1.55 8.18
CA VAL A 40 -39.95 1.87 9.18
C VAL A 40 -38.61 1.23 8.83
N GLN A 41 -38.62 -0.01 8.32
CA GLN A 41 -37.41 -0.72 7.91
C GLN A 41 -36.75 -0.07 6.68
N ASP A 42 -37.53 0.28 5.65
CA ASP A 42 -37.02 0.87 4.42
C ASP A 42 -36.53 2.31 4.62
N VAL A 43 -37.21 3.10 5.46
CA VAL A 43 -36.74 4.44 5.87
C VAL A 43 -35.44 4.35 6.67
N GLY A 44 -35.31 3.37 7.57
CA GLY A 44 -34.08 3.14 8.33
C GLY A 44 -32.88 2.78 7.44
N VAL A 45 -33.11 1.90 6.46
CA VAL A 45 -32.10 1.48 5.48
C VAL A 45 -31.67 2.65 4.59
N PHE A 46 -32.62 3.47 4.12
CA PHE A 46 -32.33 4.66 3.33
C PHE A 46 -31.55 5.71 4.13
N ALA A 47 -31.98 6.01 5.37
CA ALA A 47 -31.31 6.97 6.24
C ALA A 47 -29.87 6.54 6.58
N ALA A 48 -29.64 5.26 6.84
CA ALA A 48 -28.30 4.70 7.08
C ALA A 48 -27.41 4.84 5.84
N GLY A 49 -27.93 4.55 4.64
CA GLY A 49 -27.21 4.75 3.38
C GLY A 49 -26.84 6.22 3.12
N ALA A 50 -27.79 7.14 3.34
CA ALA A 50 -27.58 8.58 3.16
C ALA A 50 -26.56 9.16 4.16
N LEU A 51 -26.63 8.77 5.43
CA LEU A 51 -25.65 9.15 6.45
C LEU A 51 -24.25 8.63 6.13
N GLY A 52 -24.15 7.36 5.71
CA GLY A 52 -22.90 6.75 5.27
C GLY A 52 -22.27 7.52 4.10
N PHE A 53 -23.07 7.87 3.09
CA PHE A 53 -22.62 8.68 1.96
C PHE A 53 -22.17 10.08 2.37
N ALA A 54 -22.94 10.79 3.21
CA ALA A 54 -22.63 12.14 3.66
C ALA A 54 -21.33 12.19 4.50
N LEU A 55 -21.09 11.20 5.36
CA LEU A 55 -19.85 11.08 6.14
C LEU A 55 -18.65 10.80 5.23
N CYS A 56 -18.80 9.91 4.25
CA CYS A 56 -17.77 9.64 3.24
C CYS A 56 -17.43 10.89 2.43
N TRP A 57 -18.44 11.66 2.02
CA TRP A 57 -18.29 12.89 1.26
C TRP A 57 -17.58 14.00 2.05
N ARG A 58 -18.03 14.27 3.28
CA ARG A 58 -17.44 15.30 4.16
C ARG A 58 -15.98 14.99 4.48
N ARG A 59 -15.65 13.73 4.73
CA ARG A 59 -14.28 13.30 5.02
C ARG A 59 -13.39 13.34 3.78
N GLY A 60 -13.94 13.04 2.61
CA GLY A 60 -13.26 13.20 1.32
C GLY A 60 -12.82 14.64 1.03
N ARG A 61 -13.60 15.64 1.46
CA ARG A 61 -13.22 17.06 1.37
C ARG A 61 -12.13 17.44 2.38
N LYS A 62 -12.27 17.02 3.64
CA LYS A 62 -11.28 17.31 4.70
C LYS A 62 -9.89 16.75 4.38
N LEU A 63 -9.84 15.55 3.79
CA LEU A 63 -8.59 14.92 3.33
C LEU A 63 -7.84 15.72 2.26
N ARG A 64 -8.50 16.61 1.52
CA ARG A 64 -7.86 17.50 0.54
C ARG A 64 -7.21 18.70 1.23
N ALA A 65 -7.92 19.33 2.16
CA ALA A 65 -7.41 20.46 2.94
C ALA A 65 -6.21 20.05 3.84
N ASP A 66 -6.28 18.86 4.46
CA ASP A 66 -5.19 18.35 5.29
C ASP A 66 -3.93 18.00 4.46
N HIS A 67 -4.07 17.77 3.15
CA HIS A 67 -2.93 17.47 2.26
C HIS A 67 -2.11 18.74 2.00
N GLU A 68 -2.76 19.87 1.74
CA GLU A 68 -2.09 21.16 1.53
C GLU A 68 -1.35 21.62 2.79
N ALA A 69 -1.96 21.49 3.97
CA ALA A 69 -1.32 21.82 5.25
C ALA A 69 -0.18 20.86 5.63
N ALA A 70 -0.20 19.62 5.15
CA ALA A 70 0.88 18.65 5.40
C ALA A 70 2.13 18.93 4.54
N LEU A 71 1.96 19.51 3.35
CA LEU A 71 3.07 19.92 2.48
C LEU A 71 3.92 21.03 3.11
N GLU A 72 3.30 21.95 3.85
CA GLU A 72 4.02 23.02 4.57
C GLU A 72 4.83 22.46 5.74
N LYS A 73 4.25 21.53 6.52
CA LYS A 73 4.94 20.88 7.66
C LYS A 73 6.05 19.91 7.23
N ALA A 74 5.95 19.34 6.03
CA ALA A 74 6.97 18.43 5.49
C ALA A 74 8.32 19.11 5.25
N ARG A 75 8.37 20.44 5.08
CA ARG A 75 9.62 21.20 4.94
C ARG A 75 10.43 21.30 6.23
N GLN A 76 9.89 20.90 7.37
CA GLN A 76 10.49 21.09 8.70
C GLN A 76 11.04 19.79 9.33
N PHE A 77 11.22 18.70 8.58
CA PHE A 77 11.79 17.48 9.16
C PHE A 77 13.27 17.65 9.52
N SER A 78 13.53 17.90 10.80
CA SER A 78 14.86 18.03 11.42
C SER A 78 15.32 16.77 12.18
N GLY A 79 14.61 15.64 12.03
CA GLY A 79 14.64 14.53 12.98
C GLY A 79 15.62 13.37 12.69
N HIS A 80 15.82 12.54 13.71
CA HIS A 80 16.59 11.28 13.70
C HIS A 80 15.72 10.05 13.36
N SER A 81 14.41 10.19 13.43
CA SER A 81 13.45 9.12 13.14
C SER A 81 12.11 9.68 12.67
N LEU A 82 11.43 8.96 11.77
CA LEU A 82 10.08 9.24 11.33
C LEU A 82 9.19 8.04 11.61
N GLU A 83 8.11 8.26 12.37
CA GLU A 83 7.08 7.26 12.58
C GLU A 83 5.79 7.64 11.83
N ALA A 84 5.29 6.70 11.04
CA ALA A 84 4.08 6.82 10.27
C ALA A 84 3.14 5.64 10.59
N ARG A 85 1.89 5.97 10.93
CA ARG A 85 0.84 5.02 11.30
C ARG A 85 -0.15 4.87 10.15
N ALA A 86 -0.74 3.69 10.00
CA ALA A 86 -1.81 3.50 9.04
C ALA A 86 -3.02 4.39 9.39
N ARG A 87 -3.62 5.02 8.37
CA ARG A 87 -4.94 5.68 8.47
C ARG A 87 -6.04 4.61 8.48
N LEU A 88 -6.21 3.95 9.62
CA LEU A 88 -7.12 2.81 9.80
C LEU A 88 -8.61 3.19 9.78
N GLY A 89 -8.95 4.46 9.97
CA GLY A 89 -10.34 4.88 10.18
C GLY A 89 -11.32 4.37 9.12
N MET A 90 -10.92 4.34 7.85
CA MET A 90 -11.79 3.84 6.78
C MET A 90 -11.85 2.32 6.69
N GLN A 91 -10.76 1.62 7.02
CA GLN A 91 -10.71 0.15 6.96
C GLN A 91 -11.50 -0.46 8.11
N VAL A 92 -11.40 0.14 9.30
CA VAL A 92 -12.20 -0.26 10.46
C VAL A 92 -13.68 0.01 10.19
N LEU A 93 -14.03 1.18 9.66
CA LEU A 93 -15.42 1.50 9.30
C LEU A 93 -15.97 0.50 8.26
N ALA A 94 -15.19 0.18 7.23
CA ALA A 94 -15.58 -0.80 6.23
C ALA A 94 -15.77 -2.19 6.84
N LEU A 95 -14.84 -2.65 7.68
CA LEU A 95 -14.93 -3.93 8.36
C LEU A 95 -16.20 -4.02 9.21
N VAL A 96 -16.51 -2.98 9.98
CA VAL A 96 -17.76 -2.90 10.77
C VAL A 96 -18.98 -2.97 9.87
N PHE A 97 -18.99 -2.20 8.77
CA PHE A 97 -20.11 -2.19 7.83
C PHE A 97 -20.33 -3.56 7.18
N ILE A 98 -19.25 -4.21 6.74
CA ILE A 98 -19.29 -5.57 6.17
C ILE A 98 -19.79 -6.57 7.22
N GLY A 99 -19.33 -6.48 8.47
CA GLY A 99 -19.77 -7.36 9.55
C GLY A 99 -21.26 -7.20 9.87
N VAL A 100 -21.75 -5.96 9.94
CA VAL A 100 -23.18 -5.66 10.15
C VAL A 100 -24.01 -6.16 8.97
N ALA A 101 -23.57 -5.92 7.74
CA ALA A 101 -24.25 -6.40 6.54
C ALA A 101 -24.31 -7.93 6.50
N ALA A 102 -23.21 -8.62 6.83
CA ALA A 102 -23.17 -10.08 6.91
C ALA A 102 -24.17 -10.60 7.96
N ALA A 103 -24.17 -10.04 9.16
CA ALA A 103 -25.08 -10.44 10.24
C ALA A 103 -26.55 -10.21 9.88
N ALA A 104 -26.87 -9.06 9.28
CA ALA A 104 -28.22 -8.74 8.81
C ALA A 104 -28.68 -9.69 7.71
N SER A 105 -27.82 -10.00 6.72
CA SER A 105 -28.12 -10.96 5.66
C SER A 105 -28.33 -12.37 6.21
N THR A 106 -27.50 -12.81 7.16
CA THR A 106 -27.67 -14.11 7.84
C THR A 106 -28.99 -14.16 8.61
N TRP A 107 -29.32 -13.11 9.37
CA TRP A 107 -30.57 -13.03 10.11
C TRP A 107 -31.80 -13.10 9.19
N LEU A 108 -31.79 -12.34 8.09
CA LEU A 108 -32.87 -12.37 7.10
C LEU A 108 -33.00 -13.72 6.40
N PHE A 109 -31.88 -14.37 6.09
CA PHE A 109 -31.88 -15.72 5.52
C PHE A 109 -32.51 -16.76 6.49
N LEU A 110 -32.20 -16.66 7.79
CA LEU A 110 -32.77 -17.54 8.81
C LEU A 110 -34.29 -17.32 9.00
N LEU A 111 -34.78 -16.08 8.82
CA LEU A 111 -36.21 -15.76 8.89
C LEU A 111 -36.98 -16.13 7.61
N ARG A 112 -36.35 -16.00 6.44
CA ARG A 112 -36.91 -16.35 5.11
C ARG A 112 -36.18 -17.57 4.55
N THR A 113 -36.42 -18.72 5.18
CA THR A 113 -35.79 -20.05 4.95
C THR A 113 -35.80 -20.58 3.50
N SER A 114 -36.28 -19.83 2.51
CA SER A 114 -36.38 -20.24 1.11
C SER A 114 -35.57 -19.39 0.12
N ASP A 115 -34.90 -18.32 0.56
CA ASP A 115 -34.18 -17.43 -0.37
C ASP A 115 -32.67 -17.72 -0.39
N TRP A 116 -32.27 -18.60 -1.31
CA TRP A 116 -30.88 -19.01 -1.50
C TRP A 116 -29.95 -17.84 -1.87
N VAL A 117 -30.47 -16.76 -2.45
CA VAL A 117 -29.70 -15.58 -2.82
C VAL A 117 -29.18 -14.87 -1.57
N LEU A 118 -30.02 -14.75 -0.53
CA LEU A 118 -29.63 -14.16 0.76
C LEU A 118 -28.55 -15.00 1.44
N GLY A 119 -28.66 -16.34 1.36
CA GLY A 119 -27.64 -17.25 1.87
C GLY A 119 -26.28 -17.06 1.19
N LEU A 120 -26.27 -16.92 -0.14
CA LEU A 120 -25.07 -16.66 -0.92
C LEU A 120 -24.44 -15.29 -0.62
N CYS A 121 -25.26 -14.24 -0.49
CA CYS A 121 -24.79 -12.91 -0.08
C CYS A 121 -24.19 -12.93 1.33
N ALA A 122 -24.84 -13.59 2.29
CA ALA A 122 -24.35 -13.74 3.66
C ALA A 122 -23.01 -14.48 3.70
N ALA A 123 -22.90 -15.60 2.98
CA ALA A 123 -21.66 -16.38 2.87
C ALA A 123 -20.51 -15.54 2.26
N PHE A 124 -20.78 -14.82 1.18
CA PHE A 124 -19.79 -13.95 0.54
C PHE A 124 -19.30 -12.84 1.48
N LEU A 125 -20.22 -12.13 2.17
CA LEU A 125 -19.87 -11.08 3.12
C LEU A 125 -19.10 -11.63 4.33
N ALA A 126 -19.47 -12.81 4.82
CA ALA A 126 -18.75 -13.49 5.91
C ALA A 126 -17.31 -13.84 5.49
N VAL A 127 -17.11 -14.40 4.29
CA VAL A 127 -15.77 -14.67 3.74
C VAL A 127 -14.96 -13.37 3.64
N LEU A 128 -15.56 -12.31 3.13
CA LEU A 128 -14.88 -11.02 2.99
C LEU A 128 -14.53 -10.39 4.35
N PHE A 129 -15.41 -10.52 5.35
CA PHE A 129 -15.16 -10.12 6.73
C PHE A 129 -13.96 -10.88 7.32
N VAL A 130 -13.97 -12.21 7.20
CA VAL A 130 -12.88 -13.08 7.69
C VAL A 130 -11.56 -12.76 6.99
N LEU A 131 -11.57 -12.45 5.69
CA LEU A 131 -10.36 -12.04 4.94
C LEU A 131 -9.83 -10.66 5.36
N MET A 132 -10.72 -9.71 5.69
CA MET A 132 -10.35 -8.37 6.13
C MET A 132 -9.91 -8.32 7.60
N LEU A 133 -10.41 -9.23 8.44
CA LEU A 133 -10.12 -9.28 9.87
C LEU A 133 -8.61 -9.35 10.18
N PRO A 134 -7.78 -10.27 9.62
CA PRO A 134 -6.36 -10.32 9.92
C PRO A 134 -5.61 -9.10 9.40
N MET A 135 -6.07 -8.49 8.29
CA MET A 135 -5.50 -7.23 7.79
C MET A 135 -5.67 -6.14 8.84
N VAL A 136 -6.90 -5.93 9.34
CA VAL A 136 -7.19 -4.92 10.36
C VAL A 136 -6.53 -5.26 11.71
N ALA A 137 -6.63 -6.51 12.16
CA ALA A 137 -6.04 -6.98 13.40
C ALA A 137 -4.51 -6.84 13.41
N SER A 138 -3.82 -7.03 12.28
CA SER A 138 -2.37 -6.83 12.18
C SER A 138 -1.93 -5.41 12.53
N TYR A 139 -2.80 -4.41 12.32
CA TYR A 139 -2.49 -3.03 12.68
C TYR A 139 -2.74 -2.74 14.16
N PHE A 140 -3.69 -3.43 14.81
CA PHE A 140 -3.99 -3.26 16.23
C PHE A 140 -3.05 -4.06 17.14
N ARG A 141 -2.63 -5.25 16.70
CA ARG A 141 -1.85 -6.19 17.51
C ARG A 141 -0.51 -5.60 17.98
N ASP A 142 0.08 -4.73 17.19
CA ASP A 142 1.39 -4.17 17.50
C ASP A 142 1.33 -2.77 18.11
N GLY A 143 0.23 -2.01 18.00
CA GLY A 143 0.15 -0.60 18.44
C GLY A 143 1.24 0.34 17.87
N ARG A 144 2.10 -0.19 16.99
CA ARG A 144 3.34 0.40 16.50
C ARG A 144 3.10 1.13 15.19
N ALA A 145 3.96 2.10 14.90
CA ALA A 145 4.02 2.73 13.60
C ALA A 145 4.09 1.67 12.49
N THR A 146 3.15 1.73 11.54
CA THR A 146 3.08 0.83 10.38
C THR A 146 4.35 0.92 9.54
N LEU A 147 4.95 2.11 9.52
CA LEU A 147 6.26 2.38 8.97
C LEU A 147 7.05 3.23 9.97
N ARG A 148 8.21 2.75 10.41
CA ARG A 148 9.19 3.50 11.18
C ARG A 148 10.49 3.57 10.41
N LEU A 149 11.01 4.78 10.26
CA LEU A 149 12.31 5.07 9.70
C LEU A 149 13.20 5.56 10.82
N ASP A 150 14.34 4.93 11.05
CA ASP A 150 15.33 5.39 12.02
C ASP A 150 16.75 5.20 11.47
N GLY A 151 17.79 5.41 12.26
CA GLY A 151 19.18 5.26 11.81
C GLY A 151 19.58 3.82 11.48
N ARG A 152 18.84 2.80 11.94
CA ARG A 152 19.19 1.39 11.70
C ARG A 152 18.56 0.88 10.40
N GLY A 153 17.34 1.30 10.13
CA GLY A 153 16.64 0.86 8.94
C GLY A 153 15.22 1.37 8.81
N LEU A 154 14.49 0.65 7.97
CA LEU A 154 13.07 0.78 7.75
C LEU A 154 12.38 -0.41 8.40
N ARG A 155 11.51 -0.15 9.37
CA ARG A 155 10.65 -1.17 9.96
C ARG A 155 9.23 -1.02 9.43
N HIS A 156 8.72 -2.06 8.78
CA HIS A 156 7.36 -2.11 8.27
C HIS A 156 6.59 -3.26 8.91
N ALA A 157 5.30 -3.06 9.18
CA ALA A 157 4.45 -4.05 9.86
C ALA A 157 4.45 -5.44 9.18
N TRP A 158 4.49 -5.49 7.85
CA TRP A 158 4.43 -6.75 7.10
C TRP A 158 5.77 -7.27 6.55
N TYR A 159 6.72 -6.38 6.26
CA TYR A 159 8.03 -6.78 5.73
C TYR A 159 9.05 -7.01 6.86
N GLY A 160 8.71 -6.59 8.08
CA GLY A 160 9.62 -6.56 9.22
C GLY A 160 10.64 -5.43 9.08
N GLU A 161 11.80 -5.64 9.68
CA GLU A 161 12.93 -4.71 9.61
C GLU A 161 13.75 -4.95 8.34
N VAL A 162 14.00 -3.87 7.61
CA VAL A 162 14.85 -3.75 6.42
C VAL A 162 16.00 -2.82 6.80
N PRO A 163 17.21 -3.34 7.07
CA PRO A 163 18.35 -2.49 7.44
C PRO A 163 18.78 -1.64 6.24
N TRP A 164 19.27 -0.42 6.50
CA TRP A 164 19.71 0.47 5.42
C TRP A 164 20.86 -0.10 4.58
N THR A 165 21.69 -0.95 5.19
CA THR A 165 22.77 -1.68 4.51
C THR A 165 22.27 -2.63 3.43
N ALA A 166 21.04 -3.16 3.57
CA ALA A 166 20.42 -4.02 2.56
C ALA A 166 19.71 -3.22 1.46
N VAL A 167 19.52 -1.90 1.63
CA VAL A 167 18.85 -1.04 0.66
C VAL A 167 19.88 -0.48 -0.31
N HIS A 168 19.75 -0.79 -1.60
CA HIS A 168 20.63 -0.32 -2.66
C HIS A 168 20.10 0.93 -3.36
N GLY A 169 18.80 1.18 -3.31
CA GLY A 169 18.22 2.36 -3.92
C GLY A 169 16.83 2.68 -3.39
N LEU A 170 16.42 3.92 -3.56
CA LEU A 170 15.10 4.43 -3.19
C LEU A 170 14.50 5.13 -4.40
N PHE A 171 13.24 4.82 -4.69
CA PHE A 171 12.51 5.45 -5.77
C PHE A 171 11.11 5.84 -5.31
N HIS A 172 10.73 7.09 -5.58
CA HIS A 172 9.37 7.57 -5.34
C HIS A 172 8.54 7.36 -6.60
N GLN A 173 7.75 6.29 -6.61
CA GLN A 173 6.85 6.04 -7.73
C GLN A 173 5.55 6.80 -7.52
N GLN A 174 5.22 7.67 -8.48
CA GLN A 174 3.94 8.38 -8.55
C GLN A 174 3.14 7.87 -9.73
N GLN A 175 1.97 7.29 -9.45
CA GLN A 175 1.04 6.82 -10.48
C GLN A 175 -0.26 7.61 -10.39
N LYS A 176 -0.58 8.36 -11.44
CA LYS A 176 -1.86 9.06 -11.54
C LYS A 176 -2.93 8.10 -12.07
N ILE A 177 -3.90 7.77 -11.23
CA ILE A 177 -5.08 6.97 -11.61
C ILE A 177 -6.31 7.86 -11.48
N LYS A 178 -6.91 8.23 -12.62
CA LYS A 178 -8.03 9.17 -12.71
C LYS A 178 -7.71 10.49 -11.96
N GLN A 179 -8.48 10.81 -10.93
CA GLN A 179 -8.31 12.01 -10.09
C GLN A 179 -7.44 11.77 -8.84
N SER A 180 -6.65 10.70 -8.76
CA SER A 180 -5.82 10.37 -7.58
C SER A 180 -4.38 10.08 -7.99
N THR A 181 -3.45 10.55 -7.16
CA THR A 181 -2.05 10.16 -7.23
C THR A 181 -1.77 9.08 -6.19
N ILE A 182 -1.25 7.95 -6.64
CA ILE A 182 -0.74 6.87 -5.79
C ILE A 182 0.76 7.06 -5.69
N HIS A 183 1.22 7.29 -4.48
CA HIS A 183 2.60 7.35 -4.07
C HIS A 183 3.01 6.01 -3.46
N THR A 184 4.04 5.42 -4.03
CA THR A 184 4.65 4.18 -3.57
C THR A 184 6.13 4.46 -3.32
N LEU A 185 6.60 4.06 -2.14
CA LEU A 185 8.03 4.00 -1.85
C LEU A 185 8.52 2.65 -2.37
N VAL A 186 9.39 2.69 -3.37
CA VAL A 186 10.04 1.49 -3.90
C VAL A 186 11.47 1.45 -3.35
N LEU A 187 11.79 0.36 -2.67
CA LEU A 187 13.12 0.08 -2.13
C LEU A 187 13.77 -0.99 -2.99
N GLY A 188 14.96 -0.72 -3.51
CA GLY A 188 15.83 -1.75 -4.06
C GLY A 188 16.55 -2.43 -2.92
N VAL A 189 16.33 -3.74 -2.72
CA VAL A 189 16.90 -4.50 -1.60
C VAL A 189 17.69 -5.71 -2.08
N SER A 190 18.69 -6.11 -1.31
CA SER A 190 19.29 -7.44 -1.41
C SER A 190 18.37 -8.48 -0.80
N ASP A 191 18.34 -9.67 -1.41
CA ASP A 191 17.51 -10.81 -0.99
C ASP A 191 16.03 -10.43 -0.73
N PRO A 192 15.29 -10.02 -1.78
CA PRO A 192 13.86 -9.71 -1.67
C PRO A 192 13.03 -10.88 -1.13
N GLY A 193 13.47 -12.13 -1.38
CA GLY A 193 12.78 -13.35 -0.98
C GLY A 193 12.55 -13.42 0.53
N ARG A 194 13.55 -13.03 1.33
CA ARG A 194 13.45 -12.98 2.80
C ARG A 194 12.30 -12.09 3.29
N TYR A 195 12.06 -10.96 2.64
CA TYR A 195 11.03 -10.02 3.06
C TYR A 195 9.64 -10.44 2.55
N HIS A 196 9.56 -11.01 1.34
CA HIS A 196 8.30 -11.54 0.82
C HIS A 196 7.82 -12.78 1.58
N ALA A 197 8.74 -13.62 2.07
CA ALA A 197 8.40 -14.78 2.90
C ALA A 197 7.70 -14.41 4.21
N ARG A 198 7.95 -13.20 4.74
CA ARG A 198 7.29 -12.67 5.96
C ARG A 198 5.88 -12.15 5.71
N LEU A 199 5.49 -11.96 4.46
CA LEU A 199 4.14 -11.50 4.14
C LEU A 199 3.11 -12.58 4.52
N PRO A 200 1.97 -12.18 5.11
CA PRO A 200 0.85 -13.09 5.31
C PRO A 200 0.46 -13.76 3.98
N TRP A 201 0.09 -15.04 4.04
CA TRP A 201 -0.20 -15.84 2.84
C TRP A 201 -1.24 -15.16 1.93
N PHE A 202 -2.30 -14.58 2.49
CA PHE A 202 -3.34 -13.90 1.72
C PHE A 202 -2.81 -12.67 0.97
N VAL A 203 -1.84 -11.94 1.53
CA VAL A 203 -1.19 -10.81 0.85
C VAL A 203 -0.32 -11.31 -0.30
N ARG A 204 0.36 -12.44 -0.13
CA ARG A 204 1.14 -13.08 -1.21
C ARG A 204 0.25 -13.47 -2.38
N VAL A 205 -0.91 -14.07 -2.10
CA VAL A 205 -1.92 -14.42 -3.12
C VAL A 205 -2.42 -13.18 -3.85
N LEU A 206 -2.89 -12.16 -3.12
CA LEU A 206 -3.45 -10.94 -3.69
C LEU A 206 -2.45 -10.15 -4.56
N ARG A 207 -1.15 -10.25 -4.25
CA ARG A 207 -0.08 -9.59 -5.01
C ARG A 207 0.56 -10.47 -6.08
N GLY A 208 0.08 -11.70 -6.28
CA GLY A 208 0.67 -12.64 -7.24
C GLY A 208 2.10 -13.08 -6.89
N LEU A 209 2.51 -12.96 -5.62
CA LEU A 209 3.85 -13.26 -5.13
C LEU A 209 4.00 -14.73 -4.70
N TRP A 210 3.48 -15.65 -5.52
CA TRP A 210 3.55 -17.10 -5.24
C TRP A 210 4.99 -17.62 -5.33
N THR A 211 5.76 -17.12 -6.28
CA THR A 211 7.14 -17.51 -6.48
C THR A 211 8.05 -16.47 -5.82
N PRO A 212 8.97 -16.86 -4.92
CA PRO A 212 9.96 -15.95 -4.39
C PRO A 212 10.79 -15.38 -5.56
N PRO A 213 11.05 -14.07 -5.61
CA PRO A 213 11.98 -13.52 -6.57
C PRO A 213 13.33 -14.24 -6.43
N ARG A 214 13.85 -14.79 -7.53
CA ARG A 214 15.11 -15.57 -7.58
C ARG A 214 16.36 -14.71 -7.77
N GLY A 215 16.19 -13.39 -7.94
CA GLY A 215 17.29 -12.44 -8.13
C GLY A 215 18.02 -12.14 -6.82
N ARG A 216 19.31 -11.80 -6.93
CA ARG A 216 20.12 -11.32 -5.80
C ARG A 216 19.60 -9.99 -5.28
N TYR A 217 19.08 -9.16 -6.19
CA TYR A 217 18.42 -7.92 -5.88
C TYR A 217 16.95 -7.97 -6.29
N GLY A 218 16.14 -7.13 -5.67
CA GLY A 218 14.76 -6.94 -6.07
C GLY A 218 14.15 -5.73 -5.42
N LYS A 219 12.83 -5.58 -5.59
CA LYS A 219 12.10 -4.41 -5.12
C LYS A 219 11.09 -4.75 -4.04
N ILE A 220 10.99 -3.89 -3.04
CA ILE A 220 9.89 -3.86 -2.08
C ILE A 220 9.07 -2.60 -2.33
N GLU A 221 7.76 -2.77 -2.45
CA GLU A 221 6.82 -1.70 -2.71
C GLU A 221 5.96 -1.43 -1.47
N ILE A 222 6.15 -0.24 -0.89
CA ILE A 222 5.42 0.22 0.30
C ILE A 222 4.46 1.34 -0.12
N PRO A 223 3.14 1.12 -0.06
CA PRO A 223 2.17 2.15 -0.42
C PRO A 223 2.13 3.25 0.65
N LEU A 224 2.55 4.47 0.31
CA LEU A 224 2.66 5.59 1.25
C LEU A 224 1.31 6.25 1.55
N ASN A 225 0.40 6.22 0.59
CA ASN A 225 -0.96 6.76 0.72
C ASN A 225 -1.78 6.21 1.90
N ALA A 226 -1.38 5.06 2.44
CA ALA A 226 -2.03 4.43 3.57
C ALA A 226 -1.68 5.08 4.91
N LEU A 227 -0.59 5.85 4.92
CA LEU A 227 0.03 6.36 6.12
C LEU A 227 -0.59 7.71 6.50
N ASP A 228 -0.47 8.06 7.77
CA ASP A 228 -0.91 9.33 8.33
C ASP A 228 -0.01 10.50 7.93
N ARG A 229 1.26 10.20 7.63
CA ARG A 229 2.28 11.14 7.13
C ARG A 229 2.20 11.36 5.63
N ASP A 230 2.70 12.52 5.21
CA ASP A 230 2.82 12.88 3.80
C ASP A 230 3.79 11.93 3.06
N PRO A 231 3.45 11.44 1.85
CA PRO A 231 4.32 10.54 1.09
C PRO A 231 5.68 11.14 0.72
N VAL A 232 5.73 12.43 0.36
CA VAL A 232 6.97 13.11 -0.02
C VAL A 232 7.87 13.23 1.21
N LEU A 233 7.30 13.58 2.36
CA LEU A 233 8.02 13.61 3.64
C LEU A 233 8.67 12.26 3.97
N VAL A 234 7.91 11.17 3.83
CA VAL A 234 8.41 9.81 4.13
C VAL A 234 9.55 9.45 3.18
N PHE A 235 9.43 9.76 1.89
CA PHE A 235 10.50 9.53 0.92
C PHE A 235 11.75 10.35 1.25
N ASN A 236 11.61 11.65 1.50
CA ASN A 236 12.74 12.52 1.83
C ASN A 236 13.46 12.07 3.10
N ALA A 237 12.71 11.68 4.14
CA ALA A 237 13.27 11.14 5.37
C ALA A 237 14.03 9.82 5.12
N ALA A 238 13.47 8.92 4.30
CA ALA A 238 14.13 7.67 3.93
C ALA A 238 15.43 7.93 3.17
N THR A 239 15.42 8.85 2.19
CA THR A 239 16.62 9.23 1.42
C THR A 239 17.69 9.84 2.31
N MET A 240 17.31 10.76 3.20
CA MET A 240 18.25 11.38 4.14
C MET A 240 18.87 10.36 5.10
N LEU A 241 18.06 9.45 5.68
CA LEU A 241 18.56 8.43 6.61
C LEU A 241 19.44 7.40 5.89
N ARG A 242 19.03 6.95 4.69
CA ARG A 242 19.81 6.02 3.88
C ARG A 242 21.15 6.61 3.46
N GLY A 243 21.21 7.90 3.15
CA GLY A 243 22.44 8.59 2.76
C GLY A 243 23.51 8.65 3.86
N ARG A 244 23.15 8.37 5.12
CA ARG A 244 24.09 8.35 6.25
C ARG A 244 24.81 7.01 6.45
N VAL A 245 24.41 5.97 5.70
CA VAL A 245 24.87 4.59 5.91
C VAL A 245 25.68 4.12 4.71
N LEU A 246 26.81 3.46 4.97
CA LEU A 246 27.62 2.81 3.94
C LEU A 246 27.15 1.37 3.67
N PRO A 247 27.29 0.87 2.43
CA PRO A 247 27.81 1.56 1.25
C PRO A 247 26.83 2.62 0.72
N ALA A 248 27.31 3.59 -0.06
CA ALA A 248 26.45 4.58 -0.70
C ALA A 248 25.36 3.91 -1.56
N PRO A 249 24.15 4.51 -1.65
CA PRO A 249 23.13 3.99 -2.54
C PRO A 249 23.59 4.05 -4.00
N VAL A 250 23.09 3.13 -4.82
CA VAL A 250 23.42 3.02 -6.24
C VAL A 250 22.96 4.29 -6.97
N PRO A 251 23.87 5.03 -7.61
CA PRO A 251 23.51 6.23 -8.36
C PRO A 251 22.51 5.91 -9.46
N GLY A 252 21.42 6.69 -9.55
CA GLY A 252 20.41 6.53 -10.60
C GLY A 252 19.60 5.23 -10.55
N TRP A 253 19.57 4.52 -9.40
CA TRP A 253 18.79 3.30 -9.27
C TRP A 253 17.31 3.49 -9.62
N TYR A 254 16.73 2.52 -10.34
CA TYR A 254 15.31 2.50 -10.69
C TYR A 254 14.68 1.10 -10.55
N PRO A 255 13.34 0.98 -10.40
CA PRO A 255 12.63 -0.28 -10.12
C PRO A 255 12.66 -1.40 -11.19
N GLY A 256 13.51 -1.28 -12.21
CA GLY A 256 13.72 -2.28 -13.27
C GLY A 256 15.18 -2.49 -13.64
N MET A 257 16.10 -1.96 -12.83
CA MET A 257 17.53 -2.18 -13.00
C MET A 257 17.85 -3.65 -12.69
N ASP A 258 18.57 -4.33 -13.57
CA ASP A 258 18.91 -5.74 -13.42
C ASP A 258 20.05 -5.95 -12.40
N ASP A 259 20.23 -7.20 -11.97
CA ASP A 259 21.23 -7.54 -10.95
C ASP A 259 22.66 -7.18 -11.39
N GLU A 260 22.93 -7.30 -12.69
CA GLU A 260 24.23 -7.01 -13.29
C GLU A 260 24.53 -5.50 -13.29
N SER A 261 23.57 -4.66 -13.69
CA SER A 261 23.70 -3.20 -13.65
C SER A 261 23.91 -2.70 -12.22
N ILE A 262 23.16 -3.24 -11.26
CA ILE A 262 23.32 -2.88 -9.84
C ILE A 262 24.74 -3.23 -9.36
N ALA A 263 25.25 -4.42 -9.70
CA ALA A 263 26.59 -4.84 -9.32
C ALA A 263 27.68 -3.97 -9.96
N VAL A 264 27.57 -3.68 -11.26
CA VAL A 264 28.53 -2.82 -11.98
C VAL A 264 28.54 -1.40 -11.42
N SER A 265 27.38 -0.79 -11.17
CA SER A 265 27.31 0.56 -10.61
C SER A 265 27.88 0.64 -9.20
N GLN A 266 27.71 -0.40 -8.38
CA GLN A 266 28.34 -0.46 -7.04
C GLN A 266 29.85 -0.59 -7.13
N GLU A 267 30.34 -1.40 -8.05
CA GLU A 267 31.77 -1.60 -8.27
C GLU A 267 32.45 -0.30 -8.73
N LEU A 268 31.85 0.40 -9.70
CA LEU A 268 32.31 1.72 -10.15
C LEU A 268 32.30 2.75 -9.02
N ALA A 269 31.22 2.82 -8.24
CA ALA A 269 31.13 3.73 -7.11
C ALA A 269 32.19 3.42 -6.04
N TYR A 270 32.43 2.14 -5.77
CA TYR A 270 33.46 1.71 -4.82
C TYR A 270 34.87 2.12 -5.27
N LEU A 271 35.20 1.92 -6.56
CA LEU A 271 36.48 2.31 -7.14
C LEU A 271 36.67 3.83 -7.13
N ALA A 272 35.61 4.59 -7.42
CA ALA A 272 35.66 6.06 -7.40
C ALA A 272 35.82 6.64 -5.99
N ASP A 273 35.16 6.05 -4.99
CA ASP A 273 35.17 6.54 -3.60
C ASP A 273 36.40 6.08 -2.79
N ASN A 274 37.16 5.09 -3.27
CA ASN A 274 38.29 4.50 -2.54
C ASN A 274 39.57 4.41 -3.40
N PRO A 275 40.01 5.48 -4.09
CA PRO A 275 41.18 5.44 -4.96
C PRO A 275 42.48 5.12 -4.20
N ASP A 276 42.55 5.47 -2.91
CA ASP A 276 43.75 5.31 -2.09
C ASP A 276 43.82 3.95 -1.38
N ARG A 277 42.74 3.16 -1.39
CA ARG A 277 42.68 1.86 -0.69
C ARG A 277 43.13 0.68 -1.54
N LEU A 278 43.26 0.88 -2.85
CA LEU A 278 43.65 -0.15 -3.79
C LEU A 278 44.94 0.30 -4.50
N PRO A 279 45.91 -0.59 -4.72
CA PRO A 279 47.05 -0.27 -5.56
C PRO A 279 46.55 0.11 -6.97
N PRO A 280 47.18 1.10 -7.65
CA PRO A 280 46.73 1.59 -8.95
C PRO A 280 46.56 0.49 -10.01
N GLU A 281 47.41 -0.54 -9.94
CA GLU A 281 47.35 -1.71 -10.83
C GLU A 281 46.06 -2.50 -10.65
N GLU A 282 45.57 -2.66 -9.42
CA GLU A 282 44.34 -3.38 -9.13
C GLU A 282 43.09 -2.58 -9.55
N ILE A 283 43.12 -1.25 -9.39
CA ILE A 283 42.06 -0.37 -9.91
C ILE A 283 41.96 -0.52 -11.42
N LEU A 284 43.11 -0.48 -12.12
CA LEU A 284 43.16 -0.56 -13.56
C LEU A 284 42.69 -1.94 -14.07
N GLN A 285 43.10 -3.02 -13.41
CA GLN A 285 42.59 -4.37 -13.69
C GLN A 285 41.08 -4.49 -13.48
N ARG A 286 40.55 -3.98 -12.37
CA ARG A 286 39.10 -4.02 -12.09
C ARG A 286 38.32 -3.16 -13.08
N MET A 287 38.82 -1.98 -13.44
CA MET A 287 38.20 -1.14 -14.48
C MET A 287 38.17 -1.85 -15.84
N GLN A 288 39.28 -2.48 -16.25
CA GLN A 288 39.34 -3.29 -17.48
C GLN A 288 38.38 -4.49 -17.45
N ALA A 289 38.18 -5.11 -16.28
CA ALA A 289 37.22 -6.21 -16.11
C ALA A 289 35.75 -5.74 -16.15
N VAL A 290 35.48 -4.51 -15.71
CA VAL A 290 34.14 -3.90 -15.73
C VAL A 290 33.77 -3.37 -17.12
N GLU A 291 34.74 -2.92 -17.91
CA GLU A 291 34.54 -2.36 -19.26
C GLU A 291 33.70 -3.25 -20.20
N PRO A 292 33.98 -4.55 -20.40
CA PRO A 292 33.17 -5.39 -21.28
C PRO A 292 31.74 -5.58 -20.74
N ARG A 293 31.55 -5.58 -19.42
CA ARG A 293 30.22 -5.67 -18.79
C ARG A 293 29.43 -4.39 -19.02
N MET A 294 30.08 -3.22 -18.93
CA MET A 294 29.48 -1.94 -19.28
C MET A 294 29.08 -1.87 -20.75
N GLN A 295 29.94 -2.33 -21.67
CA GLN A 295 29.63 -2.37 -23.10
C GLN A 295 28.43 -3.29 -23.37
N ALA A 296 28.36 -4.46 -22.72
CA ALA A 296 27.21 -5.36 -22.81
C ALA A 296 25.92 -4.73 -22.27
N LEU A 297 25.99 -4.00 -21.14
CA LEU A 297 24.84 -3.27 -20.59
C LEU A 297 24.40 -2.14 -21.50
N ALA A 298 25.34 -1.36 -22.05
CA ALA A 298 25.04 -0.29 -22.99
C ALA A 298 24.36 -0.82 -24.27
N ALA A 299 24.81 -1.97 -24.78
CA ALA A 299 24.18 -2.62 -25.93
C ALA A 299 22.75 -3.08 -25.62
N ARG A 300 22.45 -3.53 -24.39
CA ARG A 300 21.09 -3.90 -23.95
C ARG A 300 20.17 -2.69 -23.75
N LEU A 301 20.73 -1.57 -23.33
CA LEU A 301 20.00 -0.32 -23.02
C LEU A 301 19.89 0.63 -24.23
N GLY A 302 20.57 0.33 -25.35
CA GLY A 302 20.46 1.06 -26.61
C GLY A 302 19.00 1.19 -27.08
N PRO A 303 18.68 2.22 -27.89
CA PRO A 303 17.30 2.59 -28.19
C PRO A 303 16.53 1.40 -28.77
N ARG A 304 15.58 0.88 -27.99
CA ARG A 304 14.49 0.07 -28.53
C ARG A 304 13.70 0.99 -29.46
N ARG A 305 13.92 0.82 -30.76
CA ARG A 305 13.12 1.46 -31.81
C ARG A 305 11.65 1.06 -31.67
#